data_AF-A0A975KEP5-F1
#
_entry.id   AF-A0A975KEP5-F1
#
_cell.length_a   1.000
_cell.length_b   1.000
_cell.length_c   1.000
_cell.angle_alpha   90.00
_cell.angle_beta   90.00
_cell.angle_gamma   90.00
#
_symmetry.space_group_name_H-M   'P 1'
#
loop_
_entity.id
_entity.type
_entity.pdbx_description
1 polymer ?
#
loop_
_entity_poly.entity_id
_entity_poly.type
_entity_poly.pdbx_seq_one_letter_code
_entity_poly.pdbx_strand_id
1 'polypeptide(L)'
;MDIVFTIDEKFTRFCAVAIASLLKHNKTEEICFHIVTDNLTEKSKTILSELAKQSGACTYFYHVPKEKTEGYQVKAMSHRISLATFYRCMLPSLLPSQLSKAIYLDSDILVLDSIKEIWNTDLNNIAIAGIEGKHSI
;
A
#
# COMPACT_ATOMS: atom_id res chain seq x y z
N MET A 1 8.66 0.97 10.16
CA MET A 1 7.60 0.15 9.55
C MET A 1 7.33 0.67 8.16
N ASP A 2 7.57 -0.16 7.15
CA ASP A 2 7.35 0.18 5.75
C ASP A 2 6.00 -0.38 5.31
N ILE A 3 5.10 0.52 4.93
CA ILE A 3 3.72 0.21 4.57
C ILE A 3 3.52 0.47 3.09
N VAL A 4 3.03 -0.52 2.35
CA VAL A 4 2.88 -0.45 0.89
C VAL A 4 1.40 -0.41 0.53
N PHE A 5 1.04 0.56 -0.32
CA PHE A 5 -0.25 0.65 -0.96
C PHE A 5 -0.10 0.63 -2.48
N THR A 6 -1.06 0.05 -3.18
CA THR A 6 -1.20 0.17 -4.63
C THR A 6 -2.52 0.86 -4.94
N ILE A 7 -2.49 2.03 -5.57
CA ILE A 7 -3.70 2.82 -5.82
C ILE A 7 -3.71 3.46 -7.21
N ASP A 8 -4.92 3.71 -7.69
CA ASP A 8 -5.19 4.70 -8.73
C ASP A 8 -5.79 5.97 -8.11
N GLU A 9 -5.93 7.01 -8.93
CA GLU A 9 -6.46 8.33 -8.51
C GLU A 9 -7.84 8.26 -7.83
N LYS A 10 -8.70 7.29 -8.18
CA LYS A 10 -10.02 7.14 -7.55
C LYS A 10 -9.90 6.67 -6.11
N PHE A 11 -8.83 5.96 -5.77
CA PHE A 11 -8.58 5.41 -4.45
C PHE A 11 -7.81 6.34 -3.50
N THR A 12 -7.37 7.51 -3.96
CA THR A 12 -6.64 8.50 -3.13
C THR A 12 -7.35 8.80 -1.80
N ARG A 13 -8.67 9.06 -1.83
CA ARG A 13 -9.43 9.39 -0.61
C ARG A 13 -9.51 8.23 0.38
N PHE A 14 -9.58 7.00 -0.11
CA PHE A 14 -9.63 5.82 0.74
C PHE A 14 -8.27 5.55 1.35
N CYS A 15 -7.20 5.66 0.54
CA CYS A 15 -5.82 5.57 1.01
C CYS A 15 -5.52 6.60 2.10
N ALA A 16 -5.99 7.85 1.95
CA ALA A 16 -5.85 8.87 2.98
C ALA A 16 -6.51 8.45 4.31
N VAL A 17 -7.69 7.82 4.27
CA VAL A 17 -8.34 7.29 5.48
C VAL A 17 -7.53 6.14 6.09
N ALA A 18 -7.02 5.22 5.26
CA ALA A 18 -6.18 4.12 5.71
C ALA A 18 -4.91 4.65 6.41
N ILE A 19 -4.19 5.59 5.78
CA ILE A 19 -3.01 6.27 6.35
C ILE A 19 -3.35 6.95 7.67
N ALA A 20 -4.41 7.77 7.70
CA ALA A 20 -4.80 8.49 8.91
C ALA A 20 -5.13 7.55 10.07
N SER A 21 -5.88 6.48 9.80
CA SER A 21 -6.25 5.49 10.81
C SER A 21 -5.04 4.67 11.30
N LEU A 22 -4.10 4.35 10.41
CA LEU A 22 -2.86 3.65 10.77
C LEU A 22 -1.99 4.52 11.68
N LEU A 23 -1.77 5.78 11.30
CA LEU A 23 -0.98 6.74 12.11
C LEU A 23 -1.63 6.99 13.48
N LYS A 24 -2.96 7.06 13.54
CA LYS A 24 -3.70 7.23 14.80
C LYS A 24 -3.40 6.13 15.83
N HIS A 25 -3.21 4.88 15.39
CA HIS A 25 -3.01 3.71 16.26
C HIS A 25 -1.55 3.26 16.37
N ASN A 26 -0.60 3.91 15.68
CA ASN A 26 0.82 3.54 15.66
C ASN A 26 1.74 4.75 15.92
N LYS A 27 1.37 5.60 16.87
CA LYS A 27 2.00 6.91 17.14
C LYS A 27 3.48 6.86 17.53
N THR A 28 3.95 5.74 18.07
CA THR A 28 5.32 5.57 18.55
C THR A 28 6.24 4.94 17.51
N GLU A 29 5.69 4.51 16.39
CA GLU A 29 6.44 3.77 15.38
C GLU A 29 6.91 4.71 14.27
N GLU A 30 8.15 4.56 13.83
CA GLU A 30 8.63 5.23 12.62
C GLU A 30 7.97 4.55 11.42
N ILE A 31 7.20 5.31 10.64
CA ILE A 31 6.42 4.79 9.53
C ILE A 31 6.86 5.44 8.22
N CYS A 32 7.03 4.62 7.18
CA CYS A 32 7.15 5.09 5.82
C CYS A 32 6.10 4.47 4.93
N PHE A 33 5.46 5.31 4.11
CA PHE A 33 4.46 4.87 3.14
C PHE A 33 5.07 4.77 1.75
N HIS A 34 4.91 3.62 1.10
CA HIS A 34 5.33 3.34 -0.26
C HIS A 34 4.08 3.20 -1.14
N ILE A 35 3.79 4.21 -1.94
CA ILE A 35 2.56 4.29 -2.73
C ILE A 35 2.89 4.04 -4.19
N VAL A 36 2.47 2.87 -4.67
CA VAL A 36 2.65 2.43 -6.06
C VAL A 36 1.42 2.82 -6.88
N THR A 37 1.64 3.48 -8.01
CA THR A 37 0.56 4.01 -8.84
C THR A 37 1.01 4.23 -10.29
N ASP A 38 0.07 4.25 -11.23
CA ASP A 38 0.30 4.67 -12.61
C ASP A 38 -0.21 6.09 -12.90
N ASN A 39 -1.09 6.66 -12.06
CA ASN A 39 -1.86 7.83 -12.46
C ASN A 39 -2.18 8.86 -11.36
N LEU A 40 -1.56 8.79 -10.18
CA LEU A 40 -1.78 9.83 -9.16
C LEU A 40 -1.39 11.23 -9.65
N THR A 41 -2.29 12.18 -9.44
CA THR A 41 -2.01 13.59 -9.68
C THR A 41 -1.05 14.15 -8.62
N GLU A 42 -0.31 15.21 -8.95
CA GLU A 42 0.55 15.90 -7.97
C GLU A 42 -0.24 16.40 -6.76
N LYS A 43 -1.49 16.87 -6.98
CA LYS A 43 -2.39 17.25 -5.88
C LYS A 43 -2.65 16.09 -4.93
N SER A 44 -2.93 14.91 -5.46
CA SER A 44 -3.15 13.69 -4.66
C SER A 44 -1.90 13.26 -3.91
N LYS A 45 -0.72 13.33 -4.55
CA LYS A 45 0.56 13.08 -3.87
C LYS A 45 0.82 14.05 -2.72
N THR A 46 0.59 15.35 -2.94
CA THR A 46 0.71 16.38 -1.90
C THR A 46 -0.20 16.09 -0.72
N ILE A 47 -1.48 15.80 -0.95
CA ILE A 47 -2.44 15.46 0.12
C ILE A 47 -1.94 14.29 0.97
N LEU A 48 -1.52 13.19 0.34
CA LEU A 48 -1.09 11.98 1.04
C LEU A 48 0.21 12.21 1.83
N SER A 49 1.17 12.92 1.23
CA SER A 49 2.45 13.23 1.88
C SER A 49 2.32 14.24 3.03
N GLU A 50 1.47 15.26 2.90
CA GLU A 50 1.19 16.22 3.97
C GLU A 50 0.51 15.54 5.16
N LEU A 51 -0.46 14.65 4.89
CA LEU A 51 -1.12 13.84 5.92
C LEU A 51 -0.11 12.99 6.71
N ALA A 52 0.79 12.30 6.01
CA ALA A 52 1.83 11.49 6.65
C ALA A 52 2.81 12.34 7.47
N LYS A 53 3.26 13.46 6.89
CA LYS A 53 4.24 14.38 7.50
C LYS A 53 3.75 14.96 8.82
N GLN A 54 2.45 15.19 8.98
CA GLN A 54 1.86 15.67 10.25
C GLN A 54 2.14 14.74 11.44
N SER A 55 2.40 13.45 11.18
CA SER A 55 2.75 12.44 12.19
C SER A 55 4.23 12.05 12.16
N GLY A 56 5.07 12.80 11.44
CA GLY A 56 6.50 12.49 11.29
C GLY A 56 6.81 11.34 10.32
N ALA A 57 5.81 10.81 9.60
CA ALA A 57 5.99 9.71 8.66
C ALA A 57 6.49 10.22 7.29
N CYS A 58 7.23 9.37 6.56
CA CYS A 58 7.64 9.63 5.18
C CYS A 58 6.67 9.02 4.16
N THR A 59 6.72 9.53 2.93
CA THR A 59 5.94 9.00 1.81
C THR A 59 6.79 9.00 0.53
N TYR A 60 6.85 7.85 -0.13
CA TYR A 60 7.49 7.66 -1.43
C TYR A 60 6.45 7.20 -2.46
N PHE A 61 6.56 7.74 -3.66
CA PHE A 61 5.67 7.39 -4.77
C PHE A 61 6.45 6.65 -5.85
N TYR A 62 5.91 5.53 -6.31
CA TYR A 62 6.51 4.69 -7.35
C TYR A 62 5.58 4.62 -8.54
N HIS A 63 6.06 5.13 -9.67
CA HIS A 63 5.32 5.03 -10.92
C HIS A 63 5.46 3.62 -11.51
N VAL A 64 4.35 3.03 -11.94
CA VAL A 64 4.39 1.75 -12.67
C VAL A 64 4.62 2.02 -14.16
N PRO A 65 5.76 1.59 -14.73
CA PRO A 65 6.03 1.75 -16.16
C PRO A 65 4.99 0.99 -16.99
N LYS A 66 4.54 1.57 -18.12
CA LYS A 66 3.54 0.95 -18.99
C LYS A 66 4.03 -0.37 -19.60
N GLU A 67 5.32 -0.49 -19.85
CA GLU A 67 5.97 -1.68 -20.42
C GLU A 67 5.82 -2.89 -19.49
N LYS A 68 5.77 -2.65 -18.17
CA LYS A 68 5.55 -3.70 -17.17
C LYS A 68 4.11 -4.23 -17.18
N THR A 69 3.17 -3.46 -17.71
CA THR A 69 1.75 -3.82 -17.78
C THR A 69 1.26 -4.03 -19.21
N GLU A 70 2.15 -3.92 -20.20
CA GLU A 70 1.84 -4.13 -21.60
C GLU A 70 1.38 -5.58 -21.83
N GLY A 71 0.29 -5.73 -22.59
CA GLY A 71 -0.34 -7.04 -22.85
C GLY A 71 -1.19 -7.58 -21.71
N TYR A 72 -1.13 -7.00 -20.50
CA TYR A 72 -2.04 -7.36 -19.41
C TYR A 72 -3.38 -6.66 -19.58
N GLN A 73 -4.46 -7.45 -19.60
CA GLN A 73 -5.83 -6.93 -19.60
C GLN A 73 -6.57 -7.48 -18.39
N VAL A 74 -7.13 -6.58 -17.59
CA VAL A 74 -8.00 -6.97 -16.48
C VAL A 74 -9.34 -7.42 -17.06
N LYS A 75 -9.53 -8.73 -17.20
CA LYS A 75 -10.82 -9.34 -17.61
C LYS A 75 -11.75 -9.56 -16.41
N ALA A 76 -11.87 -8.55 -15.55
CA ALA A 76 -12.84 -8.60 -14.45
C ALA A 76 -14.24 -8.32 -15.01
N MET A 77 -15.21 -9.20 -14.73
CA MET A 77 -16.61 -9.02 -15.15
C MET A 77 -17.29 -7.77 -14.55
N SER A 78 -16.65 -7.12 -13.58
CA SER A 78 -17.08 -5.85 -13.03
C SER A 78 -15.97 -4.82 -13.19
N HIS A 79 -16.32 -3.60 -13.64
CA HIS A 79 -15.41 -2.44 -13.72
C HIS A 79 -14.86 -1.96 -12.35
N ARG A 80 -14.98 -2.78 -11.30
CA ARG A 80 -14.57 -2.47 -9.94
C ARG A 80 -13.10 -2.79 -9.67
N ILE A 81 -12.51 -3.72 -10.42
CA ILE A 81 -11.10 -4.10 -10.26
C ILE A 81 -10.28 -3.35 -11.29
N SER A 82 -9.45 -2.41 -10.84
CA SER A 82 -8.51 -1.69 -11.71
C SER A 82 -7.19 -2.44 -11.80
N LEU A 83 -6.38 -2.06 -12.80
CA LEU A 83 -5.03 -2.60 -12.95
C LEU A 83 -4.17 -2.34 -11.71
N ALA A 84 -4.46 -1.27 -10.96
CA ALA A 84 -3.78 -0.95 -9.71
C ALA A 84 -3.85 -2.07 -8.68
N THR A 85 -4.93 -2.85 -8.66
CA THR A 85 -5.07 -4.04 -7.81
C THR A 85 -3.94 -5.05 -8.06
N PHE A 86 -3.48 -5.20 -9.30
CA PHE A 86 -2.48 -6.19 -9.69
C PHE A 86 -1.04 -5.71 -9.51
N TYR A 87 -0.80 -4.42 -9.27
CA TYR A 87 0.54 -3.91 -8.96
C TYR A 87 1.15 -4.56 -7.72
N ARG A 88 0.30 -5.09 -6.82
CA ARG A 88 0.74 -5.85 -5.64
C ARG A 88 1.60 -7.07 -6.00
N CYS A 89 1.35 -7.70 -7.15
CA CYS A 89 2.12 -8.85 -7.64
C CYS A 89 3.51 -8.44 -8.16
N MET A 90 3.73 -7.15 -8.41
CA MET A 90 4.94 -6.61 -9.02
C MET A 90 5.83 -5.87 -8.04
N LEU A 91 5.41 -5.75 -6.77
CA LEU A 91 6.09 -4.99 -5.72
C LEU A 91 7.59 -5.31 -5.59
N PRO A 92 8.05 -6.58 -5.63
CA PRO A 92 9.47 -6.88 -5.54
C PRO A 92 10.32 -6.22 -6.64
N SER A 93 9.72 -5.90 -7.79
CA SER A 93 10.39 -5.25 -8.92
C SER A 93 10.19 -3.73 -8.97
N LEU A 94 9.31 -3.18 -8.14
CA LEU A 94 8.93 -1.76 -8.13
C LEU A 94 9.48 -1.02 -6.91
N LEU A 95 9.64 -1.72 -5.79
CA LEU A 95 10.17 -1.16 -4.55
C LEU A 95 11.71 -1.15 -4.57
N PRO A 96 12.35 -0.27 -3.77
CA PRO A 96 13.81 -0.21 -3.68
C PRO A 96 14.39 -1.52 -3.16
N SER A 97 15.52 -1.96 -3.71
CA SER A 97 16.18 -3.20 -3.31
C SER A 97 16.74 -3.19 -1.88
N GLN A 98 16.85 -2.00 -1.27
CA GLN A 98 17.25 -1.82 0.13
C GLN A 98 16.12 -2.15 1.12
N LEU A 99 14.88 -2.24 0.64
CA LEU A 99 13.73 -2.56 1.48
C LEU A 99 13.72 -4.05 1.80
N SER A 100 13.99 -4.39 3.06
CA SER A 100 14.09 -5.80 3.50
C SER A 100 12.75 -6.43 3.88
N LYS A 101 11.79 -5.61 4.34
CA LYS A 101 10.46 -6.04 4.80
C LYS A 101 9.45 -4.92 4.60
N ALA A 102 8.23 -5.28 4.21
CA ALA A 102 7.11 -4.35 4.13
C ALA A 102 5.78 -5.04 4.44
N ILE A 103 4.80 -4.28 4.91
CA ILE A 103 3.41 -4.73 5.02
C ILE A 103 2.63 -4.14 3.86
N TYR A 104 2.10 -5.00 3.00
CA TYR A 104 1.11 -4.59 2.00
C TYR A 104 -0.27 -4.50 2.67
N LEU A 105 -0.97 -3.40 2.45
CA LEU A 105 -2.35 -3.19 2.88
C LEU A 105 -3.20 -2.77 1.69
N ASP A 106 -4.46 -3.22 1.65
CA ASP A 106 -5.41 -2.64 0.71
C ASP A 106 -5.73 -1.19 1.11
N SER A 107 -5.95 -0.33 0.11
CA SER A 107 -6.13 1.11 0.34
C SER A 107 -7.51 1.49 0.88
N ASP A 108 -8.44 0.57 0.93
CA ASP A 108 -9.84 0.75 1.33
C ASP A 108 -10.16 0.09 2.68
N ILE A 109 -9.18 0.08 3.59
CA ILE A 109 -9.33 -0.45 4.95
C ILE A 109 -9.40 0.67 6.00
N LEU A 110 -9.81 0.28 7.21
CA LEU A 110 -9.66 1.08 8.42
C LEU A 110 -8.82 0.32 9.44
N VAL A 111 -7.72 0.90 9.87
CA VAL A 111 -6.86 0.35 10.92
C VAL A 111 -7.39 0.82 12.27
N LEU A 112 -7.82 -0.14 13.10
CA LEU A 112 -8.47 0.12 14.39
C LEU A 112 -7.57 -0.12 15.60
N ASP A 113 -6.37 -0.68 15.39
CA ASP A 113 -5.41 -0.96 16.44
C ASP A 113 -3.98 -0.93 15.89
N SER A 114 -2.99 -1.01 16.78
CA SER A 114 -1.59 -1.10 16.38
C SER A 114 -1.34 -2.34 15.51
N ILE A 115 -0.52 -2.17 14.48
CA ILE A 115 -0.06 -3.27 13.61
C ILE A 115 1.37 -3.71 13.96
N LYS A 116 1.90 -3.28 15.11
CA LYS A 116 3.26 -3.56 15.56
C LYS A 116 3.54 -5.06 15.67
N GLU A 117 2.58 -5.85 16.15
CA GLU A 117 2.72 -7.30 16.24
C GLU A 117 2.82 -7.95 14.86
N ILE A 118 2.04 -7.48 13.88
CA ILE A 118 2.13 -7.92 12.48
C ILE A 118 3.52 -7.57 11.94
N TRP A 119 3.99 -6.34 12.18
CA TRP A 119 5.33 -5.91 11.76
C TRP A 119 6.45 -6.75 12.40
N ASN A 120 6.29 -7.16 13.66
CA ASN A 120 7.28 -7.95 14.38
C ASN A 120 7.18 -9.46 14.11
N THR A 121 6.24 -9.90 13.28
CA THR A 121 6.12 -11.33 12.92
C THR A 121 7.38 -11.79 12.19
N ASP A 122 8.07 -12.79 12.74
CA ASP A 122 9.24 -13.40 12.09
C ASP A 122 8.79 -14.21 10.87
N LEU A 123 9.42 -13.94 9.73
CA LEU A 123 9.14 -14.64 8.48
C LEU A 123 10.01 -15.89 8.30
N ASN A 124 11.05 -16.14 9.09
CA ASN A 124 11.89 -17.34 9.00
C ASN A 124 12.35 -17.67 7.56
N ASN A 125 12.85 -16.68 6.82
CA ASN A 125 13.21 -16.77 5.38
C ASN A 125 12.06 -17.10 4.41
N ILE A 126 10.81 -16.97 4.83
CA ILE A 126 9.64 -17.05 3.95
C ILE A 126 9.45 -15.70 3.24
N ALA A 127 9.21 -15.74 1.93
CA ALA A 127 9.07 -14.52 1.12
C ALA A 127 7.84 -13.69 1.46
N ILE A 128 6.70 -14.33 1.79
CA ILE A 128 5.41 -13.68 2.05
C ILE A 128 4.64 -14.46 3.13
N ALA A 129 4.09 -13.74 4.11
CA ALA A 129 3.05 -14.24 5.01
C ALA A 129 1.72 -13.53 4.71
N GLY A 130 0.61 -14.25 4.82
CA GLY A 130 -0.73 -13.72 4.57
C GLY A 130 -1.72 -14.17 5.63
N ILE A 131 -2.79 -13.39 5.80
CA ILE A 131 -3.90 -13.74 6.68
C ILE A 131 -4.91 -14.53 5.85
N GLU A 132 -5.33 -15.69 6.36
CA GLU A 132 -6.37 -16.49 5.72
C GLU A 132 -7.69 -15.70 5.68
N GLY A 133 -8.25 -15.57 4.49
CA GLY A 133 -9.53 -14.90 4.32
C GLY A 133 -10.64 -15.71 4.98
N LYS A 134 -11.48 -15.06 5.81
CA LYS A 134 -12.68 -15.70 6.34
C LYS A 134 -13.57 -16.14 5.18
N HIS A 135 -13.66 -17.44 4.95
CA HIS A 135 -14.74 -18.00 4.15
C HIS A 135 -16.00 -17.92 5.02
N SER A 136 -16.88 -16.97 4.71
CA SER A 136 -18.23 -16.99 5.24
C SER A 136 -18.90 -18.26 4.71
N ILE A 137 -19.09 -19.25 5.58
CA ILE A 137 -19.95 -20.42 5.34
C ILE A 137 -21.41 -19.95 5.40
#